data_AF-A0A9D1VH25-F1
#
_entry.id   AF-A0A9D1VH25-F1
#
_cell.length_a   1.000
_cell.length_b   1.000
_cell.length_c   1.000
_cell.angle_alpha   90.00
_cell.angle_beta   90.00
_cell.angle_gamma   90.00
#
_symmetry.space_group_name_H-M   'P 1'
#
loop_
_entity.id
_entity.type
_entity.pdbx_description
1 polymer ?
#
loop_
_entity_poly.entity_id
_entity_poly.type
_entity_poly.pdbx_seq_one_letter_code
_entity_poly.pdbx_strand_id
1 'polypeptide(L)' 'MKRIITNGITDLEPLAGSSEWYWGADYASGDLYEAEELFRSGHPIRKNRLVLVRCPEGTVYEPVRTKS' A
#
# COMPACT_ATOMS: atom_id res chain seq x y z
N MET A 1 1.66 -2.66 -23.25
CA MET A 1 1.50 -2.64 -21.78
C MET A 1 1.52 -1.19 -21.32
N LYS A 2 0.51 -0.76 -20.54
CA LYS A 2 0.48 0.59 -19.96
C LYS A 2 1.34 0.60 -18.68
N ARG A 3 2.16 1.62 -18.50
CA ARG A 3 2.94 1.80 -17.25
C ARG A 3 2.03 2.36 -16.17
N ILE A 4 1.93 1.65 -15.04
CA ILE A 4 1.18 2.09 -13.85
C ILE A 4 2.20 2.74 -12.90
N ILE A 5 1.89 3.94 -12.41
CA ILE A 5 2.76 4.68 -11.49
C ILE A 5 2.25 4.51 -10.07
N THR A 6 2.92 3.66 -9.30
CA THR A 6 2.56 3.29 -7.92
C THR A 6 3.57 3.80 -6.89
N ASN A 7 4.48 4.71 -7.28
CA ASN A 7 5.48 5.35 -6.41
C ASN A 7 6.15 4.38 -5.41
N GLY A 8 6.72 3.28 -5.91
CA GLY A 8 7.52 2.33 -5.13
C GLY A 8 6.82 1.02 -4.76
N ILE A 9 5.50 0.91 -4.92
CA ILE A 9 4.78 -0.36 -4.69
C ILE A 9 4.83 -1.19 -5.97
N THR A 10 5.72 -2.19 -6.01
CA THR A 10 5.97 -2.99 -7.23
C THR A 10 5.18 -4.29 -7.27
N ASP A 11 4.71 -4.77 -6.13
CA ASP A 11 3.93 -6.00 -6.02
C ASP A 11 2.44 -5.67 -5.95
N LEU A 12 1.66 -6.24 -6.87
CA LEU A 12 0.21 -6.02 -6.98
C LEU A 12 -0.50 -7.36 -7.07
N GLU A 13 -1.47 -7.55 -6.18
CA GLU A 13 -2.27 -8.77 -6.10
C GLU A 13 -3.70 -8.51 -6.55
N PRO A 14 -4.38 -9.48 -7.17
CA PRO A 14 -5.81 -9.37 -7.47
C PRO A 14 -6.62 -9.13 -6.19
N LEU A 15 -7.56 -8.19 -6.25
CA LEU A 15 -8.49 -7.98 -5.14
C LEU A 15 -9.54 -9.09 -5.14
N ALA A 16 -9.56 -9.91 -4.08
CA ALA A 16 -10.51 -11.01 -3.95
C ALA A 16 -11.96 -10.51 -4.06
N GLY A 17 -12.77 -11.22 -4.85
CA GLY A 17 -14.16 -10.81 -5.13
C GLY A 17 -14.31 -9.82 -6.29
N SER A 18 -13.23 -9.43 -6.96
CA SER A 18 -13.28 -8.62 -8.18
C SER A 18 -12.32 -9.12 -9.26
N SER A 19 -12.74 -9.02 -10.53
CA SER A 19 -11.91 -9.23 -11.71
C SER A 19 -11.28 -7.95 -12.25
N GLU A 20 -11.68 -6.79 -11.75
CA GLU A 20 -11.27 -5.47 -12.27
C GLU A 20 -10.25 -4.76 -11.37
N TRP A 21 -10.00 -5.27 -10.17
CA TRP A 21 -9.23 -4.56 -9.16
C TRP A 21 -7.99 -5.35 -8.72
N TYR A 22 -6.92 -4.60 -8.54
CA TYR A 22 -5.68 -5.05 -7.93
C TYR A 22 -5.34 -4.14 -6.75
N TRP A 23 -4.56 -4.63 -5.81
CA TRP A 23 -4.11 -3.86 -4.67
C TRP A 23 -2.64 -4.15 -4.36
N GLY A 24 -1.98 -3.23 -3.69
CA GLY A 24 -0.64 -3.44 -3.15
C GLY A 24 -0.37 -2.46 -2.03
N ALA A 25 0.52 -2.83 -1.12
CA ALA A 25 0.92 -1.99 -0.01
C ALA A 25 2.44 -1.93 0.10
N ASP A 26 2.97 -0.84 0.66
CA ASP A 26 4.35 -0.84 1.12
C ASP A 26 4.46 -1.50 2.51
N TYR A 27 5.68 -1.94 2.83
CA TYR A 27 6.00 -2.59 4.09
C TYR A 27 6.88 -1.66 4.92
N ALA A 28 6.27 -0.84 5.79
CA ALA A 28 6.97 0.26 6.42
C ALA A 28 7.51 -0.04 7.83
N SER A 29 6.90 -0.96 8.59
CA SER A 29 7.21 -1.15 10.02
C SER A 29 7.15 -2.60 10.54
N GLY A 30 7.30 -3.61 9.67
CA GLY A 30 7.25 -4.99 10.16
C GLY A 30 5.83 -5.52 10.37
N ASP A 31 5.71 -6.54 11.20
CA ASP A 31 4.42 -6.92 11.76
C ASP A 31 3.94 -5.91 12.83
N LEU A 32 2.74 -6.12 13.37
CA LEU A 32 2.18 -5.21 14.38
C LEU A 32 2.94 -5.25 15.71
N TYR A 33 3.62 -6.36 16.02
CA TYR A 33 4.42 -6.49 17.23
C TYR A 33 5.71 -5.67 17.10
N GLU A 34 6.43 -5.83 15.99
CA GLU A 34 7.62 -5.03 15.66
C GLU A 34 7.28 -3.52 15.59
N ALA A 35 6.15 -3.17 14.98
CA ALA A 35 5.69 -1.79 14.92
C ALA A 35 5.42 -1.19 16.32
N GLU A 36 4.89 -1.98 17.26
CA GLU A 36 4.69 -1.55 18.64
C GLU A 36 6.04 -1.35 19.37
N GLU A 37 7.01 -2.25 19.19
CA GLU A 37 8.34 -2.10 19.79
C GLU A 37 9.03 -0.83 19.28
N LEU A 38 8.94 -0.54 17.98
CA LEU A 38 9.43 0.71 17.38
C LEU A 38 8.76 1.94 17.98
N PHE A 39 7.44 1.90 18.18
CA PHE A 39 6.70 2.98 18.84
C PHE A 39 7.19 3.25 20.26
N ARG A 40 7.26 2.19 21.08
CA ARG A 40 7.63 2.28 22.50
C ARG A 40 9.07 2.75 22.69
N SER A 41 9.95 2.43 21.76
CA SER A 41 11.35 2.87 21.76
C SER A 41 11.56 4.28 21.17
N GLY A 42 10.49 4.97 20.77
CA GLY A 42 10.54 6.35 20.28
C GLY A 42 11.06 6.48 18.85
N HIS A 43 11.07 5.40 18.06
CA HIS A 43 11.45 5.47 16.66
C HIS A 43 10.38 6.20 15.84
N PRO A 44 10.76 6.90 14.76
CA PRO A 44 9.80 7.45 13.81
C PRO A 44 9.00 6.32 13.17
N ILE A 45 7.69 6.27 13.43
CA ILE A 45 6.80 5.31 12.77
C ILE A 45 6.59 5.75 11.32
N ARG A 46 6.85 4.84 10.39
CA ARG A 46 6.44 5.00 9.00
C ARG A 46 5.10 4.31 8.79
N LYS A 47 4.15 5.06 8.26
CA LYS A 47 2.80 4.57 7.93
C LYS A 47 2.84 3.74 6.65
N ASN A 48 2.11 2.62 6.62
CA ASN A 48 1.93 1.87 5.39
C ASN A 48 1.05 2.65 4.42
N ARG A 49 1.42 2.64 3.13
CA ARG A 49 0.63 3.16 2.02
C ARG A 49 -0.04 2.00 1.30
N LEU A 50 -1.33 2.15 1.02
CA LEU A 50 -2.15 1.19 0.27
C LEU A 50 -2.56 1.83 -1.05
N VAL A 51 -2.38 1.12 -2.15
CA VAL A 51 -2.88 1.50 -3.48
C VAL A 51 -3.87 0.48 -3.99
N LEU A 52 -4.91 0.96 -4.67
CA LEU A 52 -5.83 0.17 -5.49
C LEU A 52 -5.63 0.57 -6.94
N VAL A 53 -5.56 -0.41 -7.83
CA VAL A 53 -5.38 -0.19 -9.27
C VAL A 53 -6.57 -0.78 -10.01
N ARG A 54 -7.26 0.05 -10.80
CA ARG A 54 -8.38 -0.38 -11.62
C ARG A 54 -7.93 -0.82 -13.01
N CYS A 55 -8.36 -1.99 -13.44
CA CYS A 55 -8.16 -2.56 -14.77
C CYS A 55 -9.43 -2.33 -15.61
N PRO A 56 -9.32 -2.08 -16.93
CA PRO A 56 -8.10 -1.99 -17.74
C PRO A 56 -7.41 -0.63 -17.73
N GLU A 57 -8.00 0.41 -17.13
CA GLU A 57 -7.48 1.77 -17.27
C GLU A 57 -6.10 1.98 -16.62
N GLY A 58 -5.76 1.22 -15.58
CA GLY A 58 -4.55 1.39 -14.77
C GLY A 58 -4.62 2.60 -13.83
N THR A 59 -5.82 3.08 -13.49
CA THR A 59 -6.01 4.21 -12.58
C THR A 59 -5.67 3.80 -11.15
N VAL A 60 -4.85 4.60 -10.48
CA VAL A 60 -4.38 4.33 -9.11
C VAL A 60 -5.16 5.17 -8.11
N TYR A 61 -5.66 4.52 -7.06
CA TYR A 61 -6.38 5.13 -5.95
C TYR A 61 -5.65 4.85 -4.64
N GLU A 62 -5.60 5.84 -3.76
CA GLU A 62 -5.12 5.69 -2.39
C GLU A 62 -6.32 5.91 -1.46
N PRO A 63 -6.97 4.83 -0.98
CA PRO A 63 -8.21 4.92 -0.21
C PRO A 63 -7.98 5.54 1.18
N VAL A 64 -6.77 5.39 1.72
CA VAL A 64 -6.36 5.96 3.01
C VAL A 64 -5.25 6.97 2.76
N ARG A 65 -5.60 8.25 2.80
CA ARG A 65 -4.62 9.34 2.78
C ARG A 65 -4.40 9.82 4.19
N THR A 66 -3.29 9.38 4.76
CA THR A 66 -2.86 9.86 6.08
C THR A 66 -2.29 11.27 5.93
N LYS A 67 -2.78 12.23 6.71
CA LYS A 67 -2.21 13.58 6.76
C LYS A 67 -0.72 13.49 7.13
N SER A 68 0.09 14.35 6.50
CA SER A 68 1.51 14.52 6.81
C SER A 68 1.70 15.32 8.09
#